data_AF-A0A5D2PUS0-F1
#
_entry.id   AF-A0A5D2PUS0-F1
#
_cell.length_a   1.000
_cell.length_b   1.000
_cell.length_c   1.000
_cell.angle_alpha   90.00
_cell.angle_beta   90.00
_cell.angle_gamma   90.00
#
_symmetry.space_group_name_H-M   'P 1'
#
loop_
_entity.id
_entity.type
_entity.pdbx_description
1 polymer ?
#
loop_
_entity_poly.entity_id
_entity_poly.type
_entity_poly.pdbx_seq_one_letter_code
_entity_poly.pdbx_strand_id
1 'polypeptide(L)' 'MGEVVSTIPTIGFNVETVQYNNIKFQVWDLGGQTSMRYLFLSYVFLRKHPNTFGTDEIFN' A
#
# COMPACT_ATOMS: atom_id res chain seq x y z
N MET A 1 1.96 -14.24 -37.41
CA MET A 1 1.75 -12.86 -36.94
C MET A 1 1.16 -12.95 -35.55
N GLY A 2 1.99 -12.76 -34.52
CA GLY A 2 1.60 -12.89 -33.12
C GLY A 2 1.16 -11.54 -32.60
N GLU A 3 -0.13 -11.39 -32.31
CA GLU A 3 -0.64 -10.21 -31.64
C GLU A 3 -0.11 -10.23 -30.20
N VAL A 4 0.73 -9.26 -29.85
CA VAL A 4 1.14 -9.05 -28.47
C VAL A 4 -0.06 -8.45 -27.75
N VAL A 5 -0.87 -9.32 -27.13
CA VAL A 5 -1.96 -8.88 -26.27
C VAL A 5 -1.34 -8.25 -25.03
N SER A 6 -1.35 -6.92 -24.99
CA SER A 6 -0.92 -6.16 -23.81
C SER A 6 -1.95 -6.38 -22.71
N THR A 7 -1.59 -7.15 -21.68
CA THR A 7 -2.42 -7.29 -20.49
C THR A 7 -2.36 -5.99 -19.70
N ILE A 8 -3.51 -5.35 -19.48
CA ILE A 8 -3.59 -4.22 -18.55
C ILE A 8 -3.42 -4.79 -17.15
N PRO A 9 -2.33 -4.45 -16.42
CA PRO A 9 -2.18 -4.91 -15.04
C PRO A 9 -3.31 -4.30 -14.21
N THR A 10 -4.07 -5.14 -13.52
CA THR A 10 -5.11 -4.69 -12.60
C THR A 10 -4.49 -3.79 -11.53
N ILE A 11 -4.91 -2.53 -11.48
CA ILE A 11 -4.52 -1.58 -10.44
C ILE A 11 -5.37 -1.88 -9.20
N GLY A 12 -4.78 -2.45 -8.16
CA GLY A 12 -5.51 -2.70 -6.92
C GLY A 12 -4.71 -3.47 -5.88
N PHE A 13 -5.09 -3.29 -4.62
CA PHE A 13 -4.65 -4.07 -3.46
C PHE A 13 -5.84 -4.28 -2.54
N ASN A 14 -5.84 -5.36 -1.76
CA ASN A 14 -6.85 -5.59 -0.73
C ASN A 14 -6.26 -5.29 0.66
N VAL A 15 -7.03 -4.64 1.52
CA VAL A 15 -6.67 -4.39 2.92
C VAL A 15 -7.74 -4.98 3.81
N GLU A 16 -7.34 -5.90 4.66
CA GLU A 16 -8.22 -6.54 5.63
C GLU A 16 -7.71 -6.28 7.04
N THR A 17 -8.65 -6.00 7.95
CA THR A 17 -8.33 -5.89 9.37
C THR A 17 -8.73 -7.18 10.06
N VAL A 18 -7.75 -7.91 10.56
CA VAL A 18 -7.96 -9.13 11.33
C VAL A 18 -7.76 -8.81 12.81
N GLN A 19 -8.75 -9.12 13.64
CA GLN A 19 -8.66 -8.97 15.08
C GLN A 19 -8.50 -10.33 15.74
N TYR A 20 -7.46 -10.48 16.54
CA TYR A 20 -7.26 -11.66 17.39
C TYR A 20 -6.97 -11.20 18.82
N ASN A 21 -7.86 -11.58 19.75
CA ASN A 21 -7.88 -11.05 21.11
C ASN A 21 -7.90 -9.50 21.12
N ASN A 22 -6.95 -8.89 21.83
CA ASN A 22 -6.80 -7.43 21.95
C ASN A 22 -5.83 -6.84 20.92
N ILE A 23 -5.40 -7.61 19.91
CA ILE A 23 -4.47 -7.16 18.88
C ILE A 23 -5.19 -7.04 17.54
N LYS A 24 -5.03 -5.88 16.89
CA LYS A 24 -5.54 -5.62 15.54
C LYS A 24 -4.39 -5.67 14.55
N PHE A 25 -4.53 -6.52 13.54
CA PHE A 25 -3.59 -6.66 12.43
C PHE A 25 -4.22 -6.03 11.19
N GLN A 26 -3.45 -5.21 10.47
CA GLN A 26 -3.80 -4.81 9.11
C GLN A 26 -3.00 -5.68 8.16
N VAL A 27 -3.69 -6.47 7.36
CA VAL A 27 -3.12 -7.37 6.36
C VAL A 27 -3.32 -6.74 4.99
N TRP A 28 -2.23 -6.63 4.24
CA TRP A 28 -2.21 -5.99 2.92
C TRP A 28 -1.82 -7.04 1.89
N ASP A 29 -2.73 -7.36 0.98
CA ASP A 29 -2.45 -8.18 -0.20
C ASP A 29 -2.04 -7.26 -1.35
N LEU A 30 -0.74 -7.24 -1.63
CA LEU A 30 -0.13 -6.40 -2.65
C LEU A 30 0.23 -7.27 -3.85
N GLY A 31 -0.37 -7.00 -5.00
CA GLY A 31 0.06 -7.60 -6.25
C GLY A 31 1.49 -7.17 -6.64
N GLY A 32 2.19 -7.99 -7.44
CA GLY A 32 3.61 -7.80 -7.79
C GLY A 32 3.95 -6.64 -8.72
N GLN A 33 3.07 -5.66 -8.90
CA GLN A 33 3.33 -4.49 -9.75
C GLN A 33 4.30 -3.52 -9.05
N THR A 34 5.24 -2.96 -9.80
CA THR A 34 6.27 -2.04 -9.27
C THR A 34 5.68 -0.83 -8.53
N SER A 35 4.54 -0.30 -8.98
CA SER A 35 3.79 0.77 -8.30
C SER A 35 3.35 0.39 -6.89
N MET A 36 2.89 -0.83 -6.67
CA MET A 36 2.50 -1.33 -5.35
C MET A 36 3.70 -1.47 -4.41
N ARG A 37 4.87 -1.83 -4.93
CA ARG A 37 6.13 -1.82 -4.17
C ARG A 37 6.49 -0.42 -3.68
N TYR A 38 6.30 0.61 -4.50
CA TYR A 38 6.54 2.00 -4.09
C TYR A 38 5.57 2.46 -3.00
N LEU A 39 4.28 2.11 -3.09
CA LEU A 39 3.28 2.43 -2.06
C LEU A 39 3.59 1.75 -0.71
N PHE A 40 4.03 0.49 -0.73
CA PHE A 40 4.44 -0.19 0.49
C PHE A 40 5.66 0.48 1.15
N LEU A 41 6.66 0.84 0.33
CA LEU A 41 7.85 1.53 0.82
C LEU A 41 7.51 2.91 1.40
N SER A 42 6.61 3.67 0.76
CA SER A 42 6.19 4.97 1.29
C SER A 42 5.43 4.83 2.61
N TYR A 43 4.56 3.84 2.75
CA TYR A 43 3.86 3.56 4.01
C TYR A 43 4.82 3.20 5.14
N VAL A 44 5.77 2.28 4.90
CA VAL A 44 6.77 1.91 5.92
C VAL A 44 7.66 3.09 6.27
N PHE A 45 8.07 3.88 5.28
CA PHE A 45 8.88 5.08 5.49
C PHE A 45 8.13 6.12 6.35
N LEU A 46 6.88 6.43 6.00
CA LEU A 46 6.04 7.37 6.73
C LEU A 46 5.80 6.89 8.17
N ARG A 47 5.60 5.59 8.38
CA ARG A 47 5.41 5.01 9.72
C ARG A 47 6.69 5.08 10.58
N LYS A 48 7.87 4.98 9.97
CA LYS A 48 9.16 5.07 10.67
C LYS A 48 9.57 6.51 10.95
N HIS A 49 9.07 7.47 10.17
CA HIS A 49 9.37 8.88 10.33
C HIS A 49 8.08 9.72 10.34
N PRO A 50 7.28 9.62 11.42
CA PRO A 50 6.00 10.34 11.50
C PRO A 50 6.16 11.87 11.48
N ASN A 51 7.34 12.39 11.81
CA ASN A 51 7.60 13.83 11.94
C ASN A 51 8.33 14.46 10.73
N THR A 52 8.67 13.68 9.69
CA THR A 52 9.39 14.22 8.51
C THR A 52 8.51 14.96 7.53
N PHE A 53 7.20 14.77 7.60
CA PHE A 53 6.22 15.55 6.86
C PHE A 53 5.21 16.02 7.89
N GLY A 54 5.14 17.34 8.13
CA GLY A 54 4.21 17.91 9.09
C GLY A 54 2.78 17.55 8.72
N THR A 55 2.24 16.49 9.32
CA THR A 55 0.82 16.13 9.21
C THR A 55 -0.07 17.10 10.00
N ASP A 56 0.54 17.97 10.80
CA ASP A 56 -0.13 18.94 11.66
C ASP A 56 -0.68 20.17 10.90
N GLU A 57 -0.30 20.36 9.63
CA GLU A 57 -0.78 21.49 8.79
C GLU A 57 -1.84 21.11 7.74
N ILE A 58 -2.12 19.83 7.54
CA ILE A 58 -3.01 19.36 6.45
C ILE A 58 -4.45 19.11 6.94
N PHE A 59 -4.69 19.11 8.26
CA PHE A 59 -6.01 18.85 8.86
C PHE A 59 -6.55 20.00 9.73
N ASN A 60 -6.17 21.26 9.45
CA ASN A 60 -6.85 22.43 10.01
C ASN A 60 -7.55 23.25 8.93
#